data_AF-A0A7X0V4Z0-F1
#
_entry.id   AF-A0A7X0V4Z0-F1
#
_cell.length_a   1.000
_cell.length_b   1.000
_cell.length_c   1.000
_cell.angle_alpha   90.00
_cell.angle_beta   90.00
_cell.angle_gamma   90.00
#
_symmetry.space_group_name_H-M   'P 1'
#
loop_
_entity.id
_entity.type
_entity.pdbx_description
1 polymer ?
#
loop_
_entity_poly.entity_id
_entity_poly.type
_entity_poly.pdbx_seq_one_letter_code
_entity_poly.pdbx_strand_id
1 'polypeptide(L)'
;MTERNEYQGEVAKNDGSTALTIISWIFGLAFFAIGIVNTFWGGDTGFGIFIVLLSLVYFLPANEIFHKVTGYRLPQFRLLKILLGIFIIWAAMGVGELFDKIEMMTQSF
;
A
#
# COMPACT_ATOMS: atom_id res chain seq x y z
N MET A 1 7.20 -29.86 45.86
CA MET A 1 6.76 -30.49 44.59
C MET A 1 5.28 -30.15 44.46
N THR A 2 4.86 -29.26 43.57
CA THR A 2 4.99 -29.40 42.12
C THR A 2 5.03 -28.02 41.46
N GLU A 3 6.08 -27.76 40.68
CA GLU A 3 6.21 -26.61 39.79
C GLU A 3 5.11 -26.68 38.71
N ARG A 4 4.28 -25.65 38.61
CA ARG A 4 3.30 -25.55 37.51
C ARG A 4 4.00 -24.91 36.31
N ASN A 5 4.17 -25.72 35.28
CA ASN A 5 4.65 -25.41 33.93
C ASN A 5 4.32 -23.99 33.43
N GLU A 6 5.34 -23.12 33.39
CA GLU A 6 5.36 -21.83 32.69
C GLU A 6 5.73 -22.01 31.21
N TYR A 7 4.96 -22.80 30.47
CA TYR A 7 5.07 -22.84 29.01
C TYR A 7 3.76 -22.39 28.37
N GLN A 8 3.33 -21.18 28.71
CA GLN A 8 2.46 -20.42 27.81
C GLN A 8 3.37 -19.76 26.79
N GLY A 9 3.75 -20.51 25.74
CA GLY A 9 4.31 -19.89 24.55
C GLY A 9 3.36 -18.79 24.11
N GLU A 10 3.86 -17.56 23.98
CA GLU A 10 3.12 -16.42 23.45
C GLU A 10 2.49 -16.85 22.12
N VAL A 11 1.22 -17.25 22.16
CA VAL A 11 0.47 -17.47 20.94
C VAL A 11 0.31 -16.09 20.35
N ALA A 12 1.08 -15.79 19.31
CA ALA A 12 1.01 -14.52 18.60
C ALA A 12 -0.45 -14.25 18.27
N LYS A 13 -1.06 -13.32 19.01
CA LYS A 13 -2.47 -13.01 18.92
C LYS A 13 -2.65 -12.28 17.60
N ASN A 14 -3.08 -13.00 16.56
CA ASN A 14 -3.46 -12.38 15.29
C ASN A 14 -4.80 -11.67 15.49
N ASP A 15 -4.71 -10.47 16.06
CA ASP A 15 -5.74 -9.46 15.94
C ASP A 15 -5.83 -9.09 14.46
N GLY A 16 -7.03 -9.14 13.86
CA GLY A 16 -7.20 -8.86 12.41
C GLY A 16 -6.61 -7.54 11.90
N SER A 17 -6.16 -6.66 12.81
CA SER A 17 -5.23 -5.55 12.57
C SER A 17 -3.94 -5.95 11.85
N THR A 18 -3.32 -7.08 12.23
CA THR A 18 -2.05 -7.55 11.65
C THR A 18 -2.25 -7.99 10.19
N ALA A 19 -3.29 -8.78 9.92
CA ALA A 19 -3.63 -9.20 8.55
C ALA A 19 -3.96 -8.01 7.63
N LEU A 20 -4.74 -7.04 8.11
CA LEU A 20 -5.06 -5.83 7.34
C LEU A 20 -3.84 -4.97 7.07
N THR A 21 -2.86 -4.95 7.98
CA THR A 21 -1.58 -4.25 7.79
C THR A 21 -0.78 -4.91 6.68
N ILE A 22 -0.63 -6.24 6.71
CA ILE A 22 0.07 -7.00 5.67
C ILE A 22 -0.57 -6.75 4.30
N ILE A 23 -1.91 -6.79 4.22
CA ILE A 23 -2.65 -6.51 2.98
C ILE A 23 -2.36 -5.09 2.48
N SER A 24 -2.43 -4.09 3.37
CA SER A 24 -2.10 -2.69 3.02
C SER A 24 -0.68 -2.59 2.46
N TRP A 25 0.28 -3.29 3.06
CA TRP A 25 1.67 -3.30 2.60
C TRP A 25 1.84 -3.94 1.22
N ILE A 26 1.18 -5.07 0.96
CA ILE A 26 1.22 -5.73 -0.36
C ILE A 26 0.66 -4.80 -1.45
N PHE A 27 -0.50 -4.19 -1.20
CA PHE A 27 -1.08 -3.21 -2.13
C PHE A 27 -0.20 -1.97 -2.30
N GLY A 28 0.36 -1.45 -1.21
CA GLY A 28 1.32 -0.35 -1.25
C GLY A 28 2.51 -0.66 -2.15
N LEU A 29 3.08 -1.86 -2.02
CA LEU A 29 4.21 -2.31 -2.84
C LEU A 29 3.84 -2.45 -4.31
N ALA A 30 2.67 -3.01 -4.61
CA ALA A 30 2.18 -3.11 -5.98
C ALA A 30 2.00 -1.72 -6.61
N PHE A 31 1.36 -0.79 -5.90
CA PHE A 31 1.15 0.57 -6.39
C PHE A 31 2.45 1.36 -6.52
N PHE A 32 3.40 1.15 -5.61
CA PHE A 32 4.73 1.74 -5.71
C PHE A 32 5.45 1.25 -6.97
N ALA A 33 5.45 -0.06 -7.23
CA ALA A 33 6.04 -0.62 -8.45
C ALA A 33 5.39 -0.06 -9.72
N ILE A 34 4.06 0.04 -9.76
CA ILE A 34 3.32 0.68 -10.85
C ILE A 34 3.77 2.13 -11.06
N GLY A 35 3.94 2.88 -9.98
CA GLY A 35 4.44 4.26 -10.02
C GLY A 35 5.86 4.36 -10.57
N ILE A 36 6.76 3.47 -10.16
CA ILE A 36 8.13 3.39 -10.68
C ILE A 36 8.12 3.10 -12.19
N VAL A 37 7.39 2.08 -12.63
CA VAL A 37 7.26 1.76 -14.06
C VAL A 37 6.73 2.97 -14.83
N ASN A 38 5.72 3.66 -14.30
CA ASN A 38 5.17 4.86 -14.94
C ASN A 38 6.13 6.06 -14.95
N THR A 39 7.04 6.15 -13.99
CA THR A 39 7.99 7.26 -13.87
C THR A 39 9.11 7.13 -14.89
N PHE A 40 9.60 5.91 -15.10
CA PHE A 40 10.77 5.62 -15.93
C PHE A 40 10.41 5.18 -17.36
N TRP A 41 9.19 4.68 -17.61
CA TRP A 41 8.73 4.25 -18.94
C TRP A 41 7.48 5.01 -19.40
N GLY A 42 7.42 5.29 -20.71
CA GLY A 42 6.28 5.93 -21.38
C GLY A 42 6.12 7.43 -21.15
N GLY A 43 7.21 8.16 -20.92
CA GLY A 43 7.29 9.62 -21.08
C GLY A 43 6.55 10.49 -20.05
N ASP A 44 5.67 9.92 -19.23
CA ASP A 44 4.87 10.66 -18.25
C ASP A 44 5.39 10.48 -16.81
N THR A 45 6.57 11.06 -16.57
CA THR A 45 7.25 11.03 -15.28
C THR A 45 6.41 11.69 -14.17
N GLY A 46 5.65 12.72 -14.50
CA GLY A 46 4.79 13.44 -13.55
C GLY A 46 3.70 12.53 -12.99
N PHE A 47 3.01 11.78 -13.86
CA PHE A 47 2.00 10.82 -13.46
C PHE A 47 2.58 9.67 -12.62
N GLY A 48 3.76 9.16 -12.99
CA GLY A 48 4.45 8.13 -12.20
C GLY A 48 4.78 8.59 -10.77
N ILE A 49 5.38 9.78 -10.62
CA ILE A 49 5.69 10.36 -9.30
C ILE A 49 4.41 10.54 -8.48
N PHE A 50 3.33 10.98 -9.10
CA PHE A 50 2.03 11.12 -8.43
C PHE A 50 1.54 9.77 -7.86
N ILE A 51 1.59 8.68 -8.64
CA ILE A 51 1.25 7.34 -8.14
C ILE A 51 2.18 6.90 -7.01
N VAL A 52 3.50 7.14 -7.13
CA VAL A 52 4.46 6.82 -6.06
C VAL A 52 4.07 7.52 -4.75
N LEU A 53 3.75 8.82 -4.80
CA LEU A 53 3.33 9.57 -3.61
C LEU A 53 2.02 9.02 -3.02
N LEU A 54 1.06 8.64 -3.87
CA LEU A 54 -0.18 8.00 -3.42
C LEU A 54 0.07 6.64 -2.77
N SER A 55 1.04 5.86 -3.26
CA SER A 55 1.37 4.55 -2.69
C SER A 55 1.89 4.65 -1.23
N LEU A 56 2.52 5.77 -0.85
CA LEU A 56 3.01 6.00 0.52
C LEU A 56 1.91 5.99 1.58
N VAL A 57 0.67 6.30 1.19
CA VAL A 57 -0.52 6.24 2.07
C VAL A 57 -0.78 4.81 2.60
N TYR A 58 -0.29 3.79 1.88
CA TYR A 58 -0.44 2.39 2.26
C TYR A 58 0.65 1.89 3.20
N PHE A 59 1.86 2.45 3.11
CA PHE A 59 3.02 2.06 3.91
C PHE A 59 3.07 2.75 5.26
N LEU A 60 2.73 4.04 5.31
CA LEU A 60 2.73 4.77 6.57
C LEU A 60 1.61 4.23 7.47
N PRO A 61 1.81 4.20 8.81
CA PRO A 61 0.74 4.08 9.79
C PRO A 61 -0.08 5.38 9.78
N ALA A 62 -0.66 5.71 8.62
CA ALA A 62 -1.32 6.96 8.38
C ALA A 62 -2.51 7.13 9.32
N ASN A 63 -3.10 6.04 9.83
CA ASN A 63 -4.07 6.09 10.93
C ASN A 63 -3.50 6.74 12.20
N GLU A 64 -2.28 6.41 12.61
CA GLU A 64 -1.66 6.99 13.81
C GLU A 64 -1.26 8.43 13.59
N ILE A 65 -0.68 8.74 12.44
CA ILE A 65 -0.27 10.11 12.08
C ILE A 65 -1.50 11.02 11.95
N PHE A 66 -2.55 10.58 11.26
CA PHE A 66 -3.80 11.34 11.17
C PHE A 66 -4.46 11.49 12.53
N HIS A 67 -4.53 10.44 13.35
CA HIS A 67 -5.11 10.56 14.70
C HIS A 67 -4.37 11.61 15.54
N LYS A 68 -3.05 11.70 15.39
CA LYS A 68 -2.21 12.68 16.11
C LYS A 68 -2.38 14.12 15.60
N VAL A 69 -2.72 14.31 14.32
CA VAL A 69 -2.88 15.64 13.70
C VAL A 69 -4.31 16.16 13.80
N THR A 70 -5.32 15.32 13.61
CA THR A 70 -6.73 15.75 13.58
C THR A 70 -7.55 15.33 14.80
N GLY A 71 -7.03 14.49 15.69
CA GLY A 71 -7.72 14.08 16.92
C GLY A 71 -8.88 13.09 16.73
N TYR A 72 -9.29 12.81 15.48
CA TYR A 72 -10.39 11.91 15.17
C TYR A 72 -9.90 10.50 14.79
N ARG A 73 -10.47 9.46 15.42
CA ARG A 73 -10.31 8.05 14.97
C ARG A 73 -11.33 7.77 13.87
N LEU A 74 -10.99 8.09 12.62
CA LEU A 74 -11.93 7.95 11.52
C LEU A 74 -11.95 6.50 10.95
N PRO A 75 -13.08 5.77 11.02
CA PRO A 75 -13.27 4.56 10.22
C PRO A 75 -13.25 4.83 8.70
N GLN A 76 -13.41 6.11 8.31
CA GLN A 76 -13.37 6.59 6.93
C GLN A 76 -12.00 6.46 6.25
N PHE A 77 -10.90 6.40 7.00
CA PHE A 77 -9.57 6.24 6.39
C PHE A 77 -9.42 4.91 5.66
N ARG A 78 -10.13 3.87 6.13
CA ARG A 78 -10.21 2.57 5.44
C ARG A 78 -10.90 2.69 4.08
N LEU A 79 -12.03 3.42 4.02
CA LEU A 79 -12.73 3.70 2.77
C LEU A 79 -11.87 4.53 1.81
N LEU A 80 -11.14 5.52 2.33
CA LEU A 80 -10.21 6.32 1.53
C LEU A 80 -9.14 5.44 0.88
N LYS A 81 -8.51 4.52 1.63
CA LYS A 81 -7.56 3.56 1.05
C LYS A 81 -8.20 2.74 -0.07
N ILE A 82 -9.40 2.20 0.13
CA ILE A 82 -10.08 1.41 -0.90
C ILE A 82 -10.35 2.24 -2.16
N LEU A 83 -10.90 3.44 -2.01
CA LEU A 83 -11.15 4.35 -3.14
C LEU A 83 -9.84 4.74 -3.85
N LEU A 84 -8.79 5.00 -3.09
CA LEU A 84 -7.47 5.32 -3.63
C LEU A 84 -6.89 4.16 -4.44
N GLY A 85 -7.08 2.93 -3.97
CA GLY A 85 -6.57 1.72 -4.64
C GLY A 85 -7.29 1.48 -5.96
N ILE A 86 -8.62 1.60 -5.96
CA ILE A 86 -9.43 1.54 -7.18
C ILE A 86 -8.98 2.64 -8.16
N PHE A 87 -8.78 3.86 -7.66
CA PHE A 87 -8.32 4.98 -8.47
C PHE A 87 -6.94 4.72 -9.09
N ILE A 88 -5.97 4.22 -8.33
CA ILE A 88 -4.62 3.92 -8.85
C ILE A 88 -4.69 2.84 -9.94
N ILE A 89 -5.43 1.75 -9.72
CA ILE A 89 -5.55 0.67 -10.70
C ILE A 89 -6.20 1.20 -11.99
N TRP A 90 -7.32 1.90 -11.85
CA TRP A 90 -8.03 2.48 -12.98
C TRP A 90 -7.17 3.50 -13.74
N ALA A 91 -6.50 4.41 -13.03
CA ALA A 91 -5.68 5.44 -13.63
C ALA A 91 -4.44 4.84 -14.30
N ALA A 92 -3.76 3.88 -13.66
CA ALA A 92 -2.58 3.24 -14.24
C ALA A 92 -2.93 2.42 -15.49
N MET A 93 -4.04 1.67 -15.47
CA MET A 93 -4.47 0.88 -16.62
C MET A 93 -5.02 1.74 -17.77
N GLY A 94 -5.82 2.75 -17.46
CA GLY A 94 -6.53 3.53 -18.47
C GLY A 94 -5.74 4.71 -19.01
N VAL A 95 -5.15 5.53 -18.12
CA VAL A 95 -4.43 6.76 -18.49
C VAL A 95 -2.93 6.53 -18.53
N GLY A 96 -2.41 5.68 -17.65
CA GLY A 96 -1.00 5.38 -17.54
C GLY A 96 -0.46 4.37 -18.53
N GLU A 97 -1.30 3.82 -19.43
CA GLU A 97 -0.89 2.83 -20.46
C GLU A 97 0.03 1.74 -19.88
N LEU A 98 -0.31 1.26 -18.67
CA LEU A 98 0.60 0.45 -17.86
C LEU A 98 1.13 -0.78 -18.60
N PHE A 99 0.30 -1.44 -19.40
CA PHE A 99 0.71 -2.62 -20.16
C PHE A 99 1.80 -2.32 -21.18
N ASP A 100 1.63 -1.24 -21.96
CA ASP A 100 2.62 -0.82 -22.96
C ASP A 100 3.93 -0.41 -22.30
N LYS A 101 3.86 0.24 -21.13
CA LYS A 101 5.03 0.61 -20.33
C LYS A 101 5.77 -0.61 -19.76
N ILE A 102 5.04 -1.63 -19.33
CA ILE A 102 5.64 -2.90 -18.88
C ILE A 102 6.31 -3.63 -20.06
N GLU A 103 5.71 -3.59 -21.24
CA GLU A 103 6.30 -4.16 -22.44
C GLU A 103 7.60 -3.43 -22.81
N MET A 104 7.60 -2.10 -22.81
CA MET A 104 8.82 -1.29 -23.01
C MET A 104 9.89 -1.61 -21.97
N MET A 105 9.51 -1.74 -20.70
CA MET A 105 10.43 -2.15 -19.63
C MET A 105 11.09 -3.48 -19.95
N THR A 106 10.31 -4.48 -20.36
CA THR A 106 10.81 -5.82 -20.68
C THR A 106 11.72 -5.82 -21.90
N GLN A 107 11.46 -4.98 -22.89
CA GLN A 107 12.32 -4.84 -24.08
C GLN A 107 13.63 -4.07 -23.80
N SER A 108 13.73 -3.36 -22.68
CA SER A 108 14.90 -2.56 -22.32
C SER A 108 16.00 -3.34 -21.59
N PHE A 109 15.77 -4.63 -21.30
CA PHE A 109 16.70 -5.55 -20.64
C PHE A 109 17.11 -6.68 -21.58
#